data_AF-A0AAE1N4H9-F1
#
_entry.id   AF-A0AAE1N4H9-F1
#
_cell.length_a   1.000
_cell.length_b   1.000
_cell.length_c   1.000
_cell.angle_alpha   90.00
_cell.angle_beta   90.00
_cell.angle_gamma   90.00
#
_symmetry.space_group_name_H-M   'P 1'
#
loop_
_entity.id
_entity.type
_entity.pdbx_description
1 polymer ?
#
loop_
_entity_poly.entity_id
_entity_poly.type
_entity_poly.pdbx_seq_one_letter_code
_entity_poly.pdbx_strand_id
1 'polypeptide(L)'
;MWNIQRTVRGGCGGGRQRIQGNENMTGWGFFRNFADTIWRPFMKSSPGRPASVIVVAFTIFLVVGALACSRLLNPTGNFPGHKTATTSYVTRRQVEIPLNCTEYTRTGKCPGNYPTSADDDQEREGGATCPEYFRWIHEDLRPWAHTGITKEMVERAKKTANFKLVIIGGKVYVETYQKAFQTRDAFTVWGILQLLRRYPGKVPDLELMFDCVDWPVVKAVDHSGPNATDPPPLFRYCADDATLDIVFPDWSFWGWPEVNIKPWERLLGELKEGNKKTTWTKREPHAYWKGNPAVAETRQDLLKCNLSQSHDWNARLYAQDWISESRQGFKKSDLASQCNHRFKIYIEGSAWSVSEKYILSCDSVTLVVTPRYYDFFTRGLRPVHHYWPIKEDDKCRSIKFAVDWGNSHKKKAQEIGKAASDFIQEELKMEYVYDYMFHLLSSYAKLLRYKPFVSNKAVELCAESMVCKAQGLEKKFMMDSMVKAPSNTNPCTLPPPYDPPSLHSHLRRKQSSILQVELWEKKYWEKQSAQ
;
A
#
# COMPACT_ATOMS: atom_id res chain seq x y z
N MET A 1 26.34 20.88 2.29
CA MET A 1 26.44 20.24 3.62
C MET A 1 25.10 20.40 4.30
N TRP A 2 24.32 19.33 4.38
CA TRP A 2 22.91 19.39 4.82
C TRP A 2 22.82 19.04 6.30
N ASN A 3 22.35 20.02 7.09
CA ASN A 3 22.12 19.89 8.52
C ASN A 3 20.98 18.91 8.77
N ILE A 4 21.32 17.82 9.46
CA ILE A 4 20.38 16.87 10.02
C ILE A 4 19.71 17.54 11.23
N GLN A 5 18.39 17.64 11.16
CA GLN A 5 17.43 18.01 12.21
C GLN A 5 18.04 18.50 13.53
N ARG A 6 18.16 19.81 13.69
CA ARG A 6 17.99 20.49 14.98
C ARG A 6 17.45 21.90 14.76
N THR A 7 16.49 22.25 15.61
CA THR A 7 16.05 23.61 15.99
C THR A 7 14.86 24.22 15.24
N VAL A 8 13.66 24.01 15.79
CA VAL A 8 12.74 25.11 16.11
C VAL A 8 12.32 24.93 17.56
N ARG A 9 13.11 25.50 18.48
CA ARG A 9 12.62 25.98 19.77
C ARG A 9 12.36 27.48 19.58
N GLY A 10 11.10 27.87 19.62
CA GLY A 10 10.67 29.26 19.83
C GLY A 10 9.73 29.24 21.03
N GLY A 11 10.24 29.65 22.19
CA GLY A 11 9.45 29.78 23.41
C GLY A 11 8.78 31.14 23.52
N CYS A 12 7.62 31.17 24.14
CA CYS A 12 7.19 32.18 25.11
C CYS A 12 5.90 31.71 25.81
N GLY A 13 5.86 31.87 27.14
CA GLY A 13 4.64 31.81 27.96
C GLY A 13 4.50 30.57 28.82
N GLY A 14 5.02 30.64 30.06
CA GLY A 14 4.93 29.57 31.04
C GLY A 14 3.53 29.34 31.63
N GLY A 15 3.26 28.08 31.95
CA GLY A 15 2.14 27.64 32.77
C GLY A 15 2.40 26.20 33.21
N ARG A 16 2.94 26.03 34.42
CA ARG A 16 3.09 24.71 35.07
C ARG A 16 1.70 24.13 35.32
N GLN A 17 1.36 23.02 34.67
CA GLN A 17 0.40 22.08 35.21
C GLN A 17 1.00 20.67 35.23
N ARG A 18 0.96 20.11 36.43
CA ARG A 18 1.48 18.83 36.87
C ARG A 18 0.51 17.76 36.35
N ILE A 19 0.89 16.97 35.35
CA ILE A 19 0.12 15.78 34.96
C ILE A 19 0.70 14.60 35.73
N GLN A 20 -0.05 14.19 36.73
CA GLN A 20 0.16 12.97 37.49
C GLN A 20 -0.20 11.79 36.58
N GLY A 21 0.74 10.84 36.44
CA GLY A 21 0.52 9.63 35.68
C GLY A 21 -0.59 8.78 36.30
N ASN A 22 -1.35 8.13 35.43
CA ASN A 22 -2.10 6.94 35.80
C ASN A 22 -1.76 5.85 34.79
N GLU A 23 -0.95 4.90 35.25
CA GLU A 23 -0.69 3.62 34.62
C GLU A 23 -1.96 2.77 34.68
N ASN A 24 -2.25 2.09 33.55
CA ASN A 24 -3.07 0.88 33.36
C ASN A 24 -4.00 1.01 32.14
N MET A 25 -3.46 0.75 30.95
CA MET A 25 -4.24 0.19 29.84
C MET A 25 -3.52 -1.06 29.34
N THR A 26 -3.96 -2.21 29.83
CA THR A 26 -3.69 -3.52 29.25
C THR A 26 -4.25 -3.56 27.82
N GLY A 27 -3.40 -3.93 26.87
CA GLY A 27 -3.71 -3.94 25.44
C GLY A 27 -4.72 -5.01 25.04
N TRP A 28 -6.01 -4.68 25.03
CA TRP A 28 -7.10 -5.52 24.50
C TRP A 28 -8.16 -4.72 23.69
N GLY A 29 -7.79 -3.53 23.16
CA GLY A 29 -8.74 -2.58 22.57
C GLY A 29 -8.81 -2.50 21.04
N PHE A 30 -7.82 -3.03 20.31
CA PHE A 30 -7.60 -2.61 18.90
C PHE A 30 -8.70 -3.02 17.89
N PHE A 31 -9.44 -4.11 18.12
CA PHE A 31 -10.52 -4.53 17.19
C PHE A 31 -11.94 -4.27 17.71
N ARG A 32 -12.09 -3.83 18.96
CA ARG A 32 -13.43 -3.60 19.54
C ARG A 32 -14.10 -2.39 18.90
N ASN A 33 -13.31 -1.36 18.59
CA ASN A 33 -13.78 -0.16 17.88
C ASN A 33 -14.18 -0.45 16.43
N PHE A 34 -13.58 -1.45 15.75
CA PHE A 34 -13.95 -1.79 14.37
C PHE A 34 -15.31 -2.51 14.32
N ALA A 35 -15.56 -3.44 15.24
CA ALA A 35 -16.86 -4.09 15.36
C ALA A 35 -17.96 -3.10 15.76
N ASP A 36 -17.73 -2.22 16.74
CA ASP A 36 -18.75 -1.26 17.18
C ASP A 36 -19.08 -0.20 16.11
N THR A 37 -18.15 0.11 15.21
CA THR A 37 -18.38 1.05 14.09
C THR A 37 -19.17 0.40 12.94
N ILE A 38 -19.01 -0.91 12.71
CA ILE A 38 -19.82 -1.67 11.73
C ILE A 38 -21.30 -1.75 12.15
N TRP A 39 -21.60 -1.62 13.45
CA TRP A 39 -22.95 -1.77 14.00
C TRP A 39 -23.70 -0.45 14.27
N ARG A 40 -23.17 0.71 13.86
CA ARG A 40 -23.95 1.97 13.86
C ARG A 40 -24.25 2.48 12.46
N PRO A 41 -25.37 2.01 11.88
CA PRO A 41 -26.20 2.84 11.03
C PRO A 41 -27.56 3.10 11.72
N PHE A 42 -27.90 4.38 11.91
CA PHE A 42 -29.27 4.88 12.04
C PHE A 42 -30.14 4.40 13.23
N MET A 43 -30.22 5.24 14.27
CA MET A 43 -31.51 5.53 14.91
C MET A 43 -31.84 7.01 14.71
N LYS A 44 -32.44 7.33 13.56
CA LYS A 44 -33.36 8.45 13.40
C LYS A 44 -34.67 7.86 12.91
N SER A 45 -35.52 7.47 13.85
CA SER A 45 -36.91 7.11 13.57
C SER A 45 -37.71 8.39 13.31
N SER A 46 -38.27 8.51 12.11
CA SER A 46 -39.43 9.39 11.88
C SER A 46 -40.71 8.56 12.12
N PRO A 47 -41.74 9.08 12.78
CA PRO A 47 -42.84 8.27 13.31
C PRO A 47 -43.93 8.01 12.25
N GLY A 48 -44.40 6.76 12.22
CA GLY A 48 -45.73 6.42 11.69
C GLY A 48 -45.77 5.43 10.53
N ARG A 49 -45.87 4.13 10.85
CA ARG A 49 -46.79 3.13 10.25
C ARG A 49 -46.42 1.72 10.77
N PRO A 50 -47.40 0.83 11.08
CA PRO A 50 -47.13 -0.42 11.78
C PRO A 50 -46.52 -1.49 10.85
N ALA A 51 -45.46 -2.13 11.35
CA ALA A 51 -44.58 -3.08 10.66
C ALA A 51 -45.17 -4.50 10.44
N SER A 52 -46.46 -4.71 10.71
CA SER A 52 -47.06 -6.06 10.78
C SER A 52 -47.60 -6.60 9.45
N VAL A 53 -47.71 -5.78 8.38
CA VAL A 53 -48.30 -6.23 7.10
C VAL A 53 -47.24 -6.65 6.06
N ILE A 54 -46.00 -6.19 6.18
CA ILE A 54 -44.94 -6.43 5.18
C ILE A 54 -44.29 -7.81 5.32
N VAL A 55 -44.30 -8.39 6.53
CA VAL A 55 -43.62 -9.68 6.82
C VAL A 55 -44.40 -10.89 6.29
N VAL A 56 -45.74 -10.81 6.17
CA VAL A 56 -46.57 -11.93 5.71
C VAL A 56 -46.61 -12.03 4.18
N ALA A 57 -46.45 -10.92 3.46
CA ALA A 57 -46.41 -10.93 1.99
C ALA A 57 -45.09 -11.51 1.43
N PHE A 58 -43.97 -11.30 2.14
CA PHE A 58 -42.65 -11.79 1.72
C PHE A 58 -42.48 -13.31 1.88
N THR A 59 -43.12 -13.92 2.88
CA THR A 59 -43.02 -15.37 3.11
C THR A 59 -43.81 -16.19 2.10
N ILE A 60 -44.94 -15.67 1.59
CA ILE A 60 -45.75 -16.35 0.55
C ILE A 60 -45.01 -16.36 -0.81
N PHE A 61 -44.31 -15.27 -1.16
CA PHE A 61 -43.57 -15.20 -2.43
C PHE A 61 -42.37 -16.16 -2.51
N LEU A 62 -41.69 -16.41 -1.38
CA LEU A 62 -40.55 -17.33 -1.32
C LEU A 62 -40.96 -18.80 -1.45
N VAL A 63 -42.15 -19.19 -0.97
CA VAL A 63 -42.65 -20.57 -1.06
C VAL A 63 -43.14 -20.90 -2.47
N VAL A 64 -43.74 -19.94 -3.19
CA VAL A 64 -44.19 -20.16 -4.59
C VAL A 64 -43.00 -20.20 -5.57
N GLY A 65 -41.94 -19.41 -5.32
CA GLY A 65 -40.72 -19.44 -6.16
C GLY A 65 -39.93 -20.75 -6.07
N ALA A 66 -39.89 -21.39 -4.89
CA ALA A 66 -39.18 -22.66 -4.69
C ALA A 66 -39.85 -23.86 -5.38
N LEU A 67 -41.18 -23.80 -5.60
CA LEU A 67 -41.95 -24.85 -6.28
C LEU A 67 -41.91 -24.73 -7.82
N ALA A 68 -41.54 -23.56 -8.38
CA ALA A 68 -41.37 -23.37 -9.82
C ALA A 68 -39.99 -23.82 -10.34
N CYS A 69 -38.94 -23.76 -9.51
CA CYS A 69 -37.57 -24.16 -9.92
C CYS A 69 -37.31 -25.68 -9.92
N SER A 70 -38.21 -26.50 -9.38
CA SER A 70 -38.04 -27.96 -9.32
C SER A 70 -38.59 -28.71 -10.54
N ARG A 71 -39.17 -28.02 -11.53
CA ARG A 71 -39.73 -28.64 -12.75
C ARG A 71 -38.92 -28.41 -14.04
N LEU A 72 -37.72 -27.84 -13.96
CA LEU A 72 -36.90 -27.49 -15.14
C LEU A 72 -35.53 -28.21 -15.26
N LEU A 73 -35.30 -29.28 -14.50
CA LEU A 73 -34.08 -30.09 -14.63
C LEU A 73 -34.42 -31.49 -15.18
N ASN A 74 -34.43 -31.61 -16.51
CA ASN A 74 -34.32 -32.87 -17.23
C ASN A 74 -32.97 -32.87 -17.97
N PRO A 75 -32.03 -33.81 -17.71
CA PRO A 75 -30.74 -33.82 -18.37
C PRO A 75 -30.73 -34.88 -19.49
N THR A 76 -30.99 -34.48 -20.73
CA THR A 76 -30.57 -35.26 -21.91
C THR A 76 -30.22 -34.30 -23.05
N GLY A 77 -28.93 -34.11 -23.29
CA GLY A 77 -28.42 -33.30 -24.40
C GLY A 77 -26.97 -33.68 -24.72
N ASN A 78 -26.80 -34.37 -25.85
CA ASN A 78 -25.51 -34.78 -26.43
C ASN A 78 -24.55 -33.60 -26.60
N PHE A 79 -23.29 -33.79 -26.20
CA PHE A 79 -22.18 -32.89 -26.51
C PHE A 79 -21.65 -33.13 -27.94
N PRO A 80 -21.63 -32.12 -28.83
CA PRO A 80 -20.80 -32.18 -30.03
C PRO A 80 -19.36 -31.74 -29.71
N GLY A 81 -18.40 -32.43 -30.32
CA GLY A 81 -16.98 -32.31 -30.04
C GLY A 81 -16.39 -30.90 -30.21
N HIS A 82 -15.47 -30.56 -29.29
CA HIS A 82 -14.62 -29.39 -29.37
C HIS A 82 -13.79 -29.39 -30.66
N LYS A 83 -14.09 -28.46 -31.57
CA LYS A 83 -13.12 -27.99 -32.56
C LYS A 83 -12.18 -27.01 -31.84
N THR A 84 -10.90 -27.34 -31.81
CA THR A 84 -9.81 -26.47 -31.38
C THR A 84 -9.73 -25.27 -32.32
N ALA A 85 -10.25 -24.13 -31.89
CA ALA A 85 -10.02 -22.86 -32.55
C ALA A 85 -8.57 -22.43 -32.27
N THR A 86 -7.75 -22.39 -33.31
CA THR A 86 -6.40 -21.85 -33.26
C THR A 86 -6.51 -20.33 -33.21
N THR A 87 -6.40 -19.74 -32.03
CA THR A 87 -6.34 -18.27 -31.87
C THR A 87 -5.02 -17.77 -32.45
N SER A 88 -5.07 -17.09 -33.59
CA SER A 88 -3.93 -16.38 -34.17
C SER A 88 -3.64 -15.12 -33.35
N TYR A 89 -2.53 -15.10 -32.62
CA TYR A 89 -2.07 -13.92 -31.89
C TYR A 89 -1.60 -12.84 -32.87
N VAL A 90 -2.39 -11.77 -33.03
CA VAL A 90 -1.94 -10.54 -33.69
C VAL A 90 -1.13 -9.73 -32.67
N THR A 91 0.19 -9.77 -32.76
CA THR A 91 1.07 -8.96 -31.92
C THR A 91 0.86 -7.48 -32.27
N ARG A 92 0.10 -6.76 -31.42
CA ARG A 92 -0.23 -5.35 -31.62
C ARG A 92 1.02 -4.48 -31.46
N ARG A 93 1.35 -3.71 -32.50
CA ARG A 93 2.55 -2.85 -32.54
C ARG A 93 2.32 -1.63 -31.64
N GLN A 94 2.90 -1.63 -30.44
CA GLN A 94 2.87 -0.48 -29.54
C GLN A 94 3.66 0.68 -30.15
N VAL A 95 3.02 1.83 -30.33
CA VAL A 95 3.69 3.05 -30.76
C VAL A 95 4.37 3.66 -29.55
N GLU A 96 5.71 3.69 -29.56
CA GLU A 96 6.47 4.37 -28.52
C GLU A 96 6.19 5.88 -28.58
N ILE A 97 6.08 6.50 -27.41
CA ILE A 97 5.94 7.94 -27.24
C ILE A 97 7.31 8.48 -26.80
N PRO A 98 8.17 8.94 -27.74
CA PRO A 98 9.51 9.39 -27.40
C PRO A 98 9.49 10.69 -26.58
N LEU A 99 10.54 10.91 -25.78
CA LEU A 99 10.76 12.20 -25.12
C LEU A 99 11.37 13.20 -26.09
N ASN A 100 10.89 14.45 -26.07
CA ASN A 100 11.48 15.53 -26.86
C ASN A 100 12.15 16.59 -25.97
N CYS A 101 13.30 16.24 -25.39
CA CYS A 101 14.05 17.17 -24.53
C CYS A 101 14.61 18.39 -25.26
N THR A 102 14.94 18.27 -26.55
CA THR A 102 15.44 19.40 -27.35
C THR A 102 14.37 20.48 -27.47
N GLU A 103 13.15 20.09 -27.85
CA GLU A 103 12.04 21.03 -27.99
C GLU A 103 11.58 21.59 -26.65
N TYR A 104 11.53 20.74 -25.61
CA TYR A 104 11.20 21.21 -24.26
C TYR A 104 12.23 22.23 -23.74
N THR A 105 13.53 22.01 -23.99
CA THR A 105 14.58 22.96 -23.59
C THR A 105 14.45 24.28 -24.33
N ARG A 106 14.01 24.25 -25.60
CA ARG A 106 13.80 25.44 -26.43
C ARG A 106 12.57 26.26 -26.01
N THR A 107 11.46 25.59 -25.72
CA THR A 107 10.15 26.26 -25.53
C THR A 107 9.74 26.38 -24.07
N GLY A 108 10.26 25.53 -23.20
CA GLY A 108 9.80 25.37 -21.81
C GLY A 108 8.39 24.80 -21.69
N LYS A 109 7.77 24.34 -22.79
CA LYS A 109 6.38 23.90 -22.84
C LYS A 109 6.26 22.40 -23.05
N CYS A 110 5.24 21.81 -22.42
CA CYS A 110 4.94 20.40 -22.63
C CYS A 110 4.46 20.15 -24.07
N PRO A 111 4.90 19.04 -24.70
CA PRO A 111 4.46 18.67 -26.04
C PRO A 111 2.92 18.58 -26.14
N GLY A 112 2.35 19.14 -27.21
CA GLY A 112 0.91 19.07 -27.47
C GLY A 112 0.44 17.74 -28.09
N ASN A 113 1.37 16.87 -28.46
CA ASN A 113 1.14 15.61 -29.19
C ASN A 113 1.04 14.38 -28.27
N TYR A 114 0.95 14.57 -26.95
CA TYR A 114 0.65 13.46 -26.05
C TYR A 114 -0.71 12.86 -26.42
N PRO A 115 -0.82 11.52 -26.53
CA PRO A 115 -2.12 10.89 -26.74
C PRO A 115 -3.02 11.29 -25.57
N THR A 116 -4.15 11.94 -25.88
CA THR A 116 -5.17 12.32 -24.89
C THR A 116 -6.48 11.56 -25.10
N SER A 117 -6.58 10.78 -26.18
CA SER A 117 -7.66 9.84 -26.44
C SER A 117 -7.13 8.41 -26.41
N ALA A 118 -7.95 7.49 -25.93
CA ALA A 118 -7.81 6.11 -26.36
C ALA A 118 -8.23 6.08 -27.84
N ASP A 119 -7.47 5.47 -28.75
CA ASP A 119 -8.06 5.08 -30.03
C ASP A 119 -9.27 4.19 -29.72
N ASP A 120 -10.48 4.72 -29.97
CA ASP A 120 -11.77 4.11 -29.64
C ASP A 120 -12.10 2.89 -30.52
N ASP A 121 -11.31 2.64 -31.58
CA ASP A 121 -11.65 1.67 -32.64
C ASP A 121 -11.06 0.26 -32.47
N GLN A 122 -10.43 -0.07 -31.34
CA GLN A 122 -9.71 -1.35 -31.25
C GLN A 122 -9.82 -2.03 -29.87
N GLU A 123 -10.71 -3.03 -29.80
CA GLU A 123 -10.90 -3.97 -28.68
C GLU A 123 -9.56 -4.34 -28.03
N ARG A 124 -9.31 -3.79 -26.84
CA ARG A 124 -8.20 -4.21 -25.98
C ARG A 124 -8.65 -5.46 -25.24
N GLU A 125 -7.77 -6.44 -25.11
CA GLU A 125 -8.07 -7.67 -24.36
C GLU A 125 -8.63 -7.33 -22.97
N GLY A 126 -9.66 -8.10 -22.57
CA GLY A 126 -10.28 -7.97 -21.24
C GLY A 126 -9.22 -8.20 -20.15
N GLY A 127 -9.08 -7.22 -19.25
CA GLY A 127 -8.11 -7.31 -18.16
C GLY A 127 -8.44 -8.44 -17.20
N ALA A 128 -7.41 -9.05 -16.60
CA ALA A 128 -7.57 -10.01 -15.50
C ALA A 128 -8.35 -9.38 -14.32
N THR A 129 -8.80 -10.19 -13.37
CA THR A 129 -9.33 -9.64 -12.09
C THR A 129 -8.17 -9.04 -11.30
N CYS A 130 -8.36 -7.85 -10.71
CA CYS A 130 -7.32 -7.25 -9.88
C CYS A 130 -7.06 -8.07 -8.61
N PRO A 131 -5.84 -8.00 -8.03
CA PRO A 131 -5.56 -8.56 -6.72
C PRO A 131 -6.59 -8.20 -5.65
N GLU A 132 -6.84 -9.13 -4.72
CA GLU A 132 -7.90 -9.00 -3.71
C GLU A 132 -7.71 -7.78 -2.79
N TYR A 133 -6.47 -7.30 -2.60
CA TYR A 133 -6.21 -6.10 -1.80
C TYR A 133 -6.78 -4.81 -2.42
N PHE A 134 -7.12 -4.81 -3.72
CA PHE A 134 -7.76 -3.66 -4.36
C PHE A 134 -9.15 -3.35 -3.79
N ARG A 135 -9.82 -4.34 -3.17
CA ARG A 135 -11.11 -4.13 -2.51
C ARG A 135 -11.03 -3.05 -1.42
N TRP A 136 -9.86 -2.84 -0.83
CA TRP A 136 -9.65 -1.83 0.19
C TRP A 136 -9.80 -0.39 -0.32
N ILE A 137 -9.72 -0.15 -1.64
CA ILE A 137 -10.06 1.15 -2.24
C ILE A 137 -11.47 1.59 -1.83
N HIS A 138 -12.43 0.66 -1.78
CA HIS A 138 -13.80 0.97 -1.37
C HIS A 138 -13.89 1.39 0.09
N GLU A 139 -13.08 0.80 0.96
CA GLU A 139 -13.01 1.12 2.39
C GLU A 139 -12.36 2.48 2.61
N ASP A 140 -11.25 2.75 1.91
CA ASP A 140 -10.52 4.01 2.02
C ASP A 140 -11.36 5.21 1.52
N LEU A 141 -12.20 5.00 0.51
CA LEU A 141 -13.08 6.03 -0.04
C LEU A 141 -14.48 6.05 0.61
N ARG A 142 -14.79 5.09 1.47
CA ARG A 142 -16.09 4.98 2.17
C ARG A 142 -16.51 6.27 2.89
N PRO A 143 -15.62 7.04 3.55
CA PRO A 143 -16.03 8.24 4.27
C PRO A 143 -16.77 9.27 3.40
N TRP A 144 -16.57 9.23 2.09
CA TRP A 144 -17.19 10.16 1.13
C TRP A 144 -18.25 9.51 0.24
N ALA A 145 -18.55 8.22 0.42
CA ALA A 145 -19.42 7.47 -0.50
C ALA A 145 -20.84 8.05 -0.61
N HIS A 146 -21.36 8.68 0.45
CA HIS A 146 -22.71 9.25 0.49
C HIS A 146 -22.74 10.79 0.42
N THR A 147 -21.71 11.46 0.93
CA THR A 147 -21.64 12.92 0.99
C THR A 147 -21.00 13.51 -0.26
N GLY A 148 -20.18 12.72 -0.96
CA GLY A 148 -19.26 13.17 -1.99
C GLY A 148 -18.18 14.09 -1.43
N ILE A 149 -17.39 14.67 -2.33
CA ILE A 149 -16.25 15.51 -2.01
C ILE A 149 -16.50 16.89 -2.58
N THR A 150 -16.64 17.89 -1.72
CA THR A 150 -16.76 19.29 -2.14
C THR A 150 -15.39 19.94 -2.29
N LYS A 151 -15.35 21.07 -3.02
CA LYS A 151 -14.13 21.87 -3.19
C LYS A 151 -13.57 22.33 -1.85
N GLU A 152 -14.44 22.75 -0.94
CA GLU A 152 -14.05 23.20 0.40
C GLU A 152 -13.39 22.07 1.21
N MET A 153 -13.80 20.82 1.02
CA MET A 153 -13.18 19.66 1.66
C MET A 153 -11.76 19.45 1.15
N VAL A 154 -11.55 19.49 -0.17
CA VAL A 154 -10.21 19.39 -0.78
C VAL A 154 -9.32 20.53 -0.31
N GLU A 155 -9.81 21.76 -0.30
CA GLU A 155 -9.03 22.92 0.15
C GLU A 155 -8.67 22.85 1.64
N ARG A 156 -9.48 22.21 2.51
CA ARG A 156 -9.11 21.99 3.92
C ARG A 156 -7.88 21.10 4.08
N ALA A 157 -7.66 20.14 3.19
CA ALA A 157 -6.48 19.27 3.22
C ALA A 157 -5.16 20.02 2.92
N LYS A 158 -5.22 21.23 2.35
CA LYS A 158 -4.06 22.10 2.11
C LYS A 158 -3.23 22.37 3.37
N LYS A 159 -3.84 22.30 4.56
CA LYS A 159 -3.19 22.56 5.84
C LYS A 159 -1.88 21.79 6.03
N THR A 160 -1.79 20.56 5.51
CA THR A 160 -0.58 19.72 5.63
C THR A 160 -0.03 19.26 4.29
N ALA A 161 -0.81 19.36 3.21
CA ALA A 161 -0.40 18.91 1.87
C ALA A 161 0.91 19.58 1.40
N ASN A 162 1.77 18.77 0.79
CA ASN A 162 2.97 19.25 0.09
C ASN A 162 2.61 19.88 -1.26
N PHE A 163 1.62 19.33 -1.95
CA PHE A 163 1.15 19.85 -3.23
C PHE A 163 -0.32 19.54 -3.47
N LYS A 164 -0.95 20.38 -4.31
CA LYS A 164 -2.21 20.08 -4.99
C LYS A 164 -1.89 19.62 -6.40
N LEU A 165 -2.48 18.50 -6.82
CA LEU A 165 -2.38 17.99 -8.18
C LEU A 165 -3.75 18.05 -8.85
N VAL A 166 -3.77 18.49 -10.10
CA VAL A 166 -4.96 18.60 -10.93
C VAL A 166 -4.71 17.85 -12.24
N ILE A 167 -5.64 16.97 -12.62
CA ILE A 167 -5.66 16.32 -13.93
C ILE A 167 -6.83 16.90 -14.70
N ILE A 168 -6.58 17.50 -15.86
CA ILE A 168 -7.64 17.96 -16.78
C ILE A 168 -7.25 17.59 -18.20
N GLY A 169 -8.13 16.89 -18.90
CA GLY A 169 -7.94 16.52 -20.31
C GLY A 169 -6.66 15.71 -20.55
N GLY A 170 -6.30 14.83 -19.62
CA GLY A 170 -5.08 14.02 -19.70
C GLY A 170 -3.78 14.82 -19.50
N LYS A 171 -3.85 16.01 -18.88
CA LYS A 171 -2.69 16.83 -18.52
C LYS A 171 -2.60 17.01 -17.02
N VAL A 172 -1.38 17.02 -16.49
CA VAL A 172 -1.11 17.16 -15.05
C VAL A 172 -0.66 18.58 -14.75
N TYR A 173 -1.25 19.18 -13.74
CA TYR A 173 -0.89 20.48 -13.20
C TYR A 173 -0.62 20.35 -11.71
N VAL A 174 0.46 20.95 -11.22
CA VAL A 174 0.84 20.89 -9.80
C VAL A 174 1.04 22.28 -9.23
N GLU A 175 0.36 22.56 -8.13
CA GLU A 175 0.62 23.71 -7.27
C GLU A 175 1.38 23.22 -6.03
N THR A 176 2.67 23.53 -5.94
CA THR A 176 3.52 23.15 -4.81
C THR A 176 3.33 24.10 -3.64
N TYR A 177 3.02 23.57 -2.46
CA TYR A 177 2.91 24.33 -1.21
C TYR A 177 4.19 24.25 -0.39
N GLN A 178 4.78 23.06 -0.30
CA GLN A 178 5.99 22.81 0.45
C GLN A 178 6.78 21.66 -0.18
N LYS A 179 8.10 21.84 -0.30
CA LYS A 179 9.00 20.78 -0.76
C LYS A 179 8.94 19.56 0.17
N ALA A 180 8.79 18.38 -0.40
CA ALA A 180 8.83 17.14 0.39
C ALA A 180 10.24 16.85 0.93
N PHE A 181 10.32 15.94 1.90
CA PHE A 181 11.60 15.35 2.26
C PHE A 181 12.16 14.61 1.04
N GLN A 182 13.39 14.92 0.63
CA GLN A 182 14.03 14.29 -0.54
C GLN A 182 13.17 14.45 -1.82
N THR A 183 13.26 13.53 -2.78
CA THR A 183 12.55 13.55 -4.06
C THR A 183 11.20 12.81 -4.03
N ARG A 184 10.58 12.67 -2.85
CA ARG A 184 9.31 11.93 -2.68
C ARG A 184 8.18 12.51 -3.52
N ASP A 185 8.01 13.83 -3.47
CA ASP A 185 7.03 14.54 -4.29
C ASP A 185 7.30 14.34 -5.79
N ALA A 186 8.56 14.51 -6.21
CA ALA A 186 8.96 14.36 -7.61
C ALA A 186 8.66 12.95 -8.15
N PHE A 187 9.00 11.89 -7.43
CA PHE A 187 8.76 10.51 -7.91
C PHE A 187 7.29 10.09 -7.80
N THR A 188 6.51 10.67 -6.87
CA THR A 188 5.04 10.48 -6.83
C THR A 188 4.36 11.14 -8.03
N VAL A 189 4.73 12.39 -8.35
CA VAL A 189 4.22 13.07 -9.55
C VAL A 189 4.67 12.37 -10.83
N TRP A 190 5.92 11.91 -10.88
CA TRP A 190 6.43 11.10 -11.98
C TRP A 190 5.59 9.85 -12.20
N GLY A 191 5.25 9.13 -11.13
CA GLY A 191 4.38 7.96 -11.21
C GLY A 191 3.01 8.24 -11.80
N ILE A 192 2.39 9.36 -11.43
CA ILE A 192 1.12 9.80 -12.01
C ILE A 192 1.26 10.12 -13.50
N LEU A 193 2.34 10.78 -13.92
CA LEU A 193 2.61 10.97 -15.37
C LEU A 193 2.74 9.63 -16.11
N GLN A 194 3.35 8.63 -15.47
CA GLN A 194 3.48 7.30 -16.08
C GLN A 194 2.17 6.56 -16.17
N LEU A 195 1.28 6.74 -15.19
CA LEU A 195 -0.09 6.26 -15.28
C LEU A 195 -0.80 6.84 -16.51
N LEU A 196 -0.67 8.15 -16.75
CA LEU A 196 -1.30 8.81 -17.90
C LEU A 196 -0.70 8.33 -19.23
N ARG A 197 0.62 8.09 -19.28
CA ARG A 197 1.28 7.50 -20.46
C ARG A 197 0.86 6.04 -20.70
N ARG A 198 0.57 5.29 -19.64
CA ARG A 198 0.11 3.90 -19.71
C ARG A 198 -1.35 3.81 -20.14
N TYR A 199 -2.21 4.70 -19.63
CA TYR A 199 -3.64 4.75 -19.92
C TYR A 199 -4.08 6.12 -20.46
N PRO A 200 -3.61 6.52 -21.66
CA PRO A 200 -3.98 7.79 -22.26
C PRO A 200 -5.49 7.97 -22.39
N GLY A 201 -6.00 9.13 -21.99
CA GLY A 201 -7.42 9.48 -22.06
C GLY A 201 -8.35 8.72 -21.11
N LYS A 202 -7.83 7.81 -20.27
CA LYS A 202 -8.67 7.01 -19.36
C LYS A 202 -8.72 7.52 -17.92
N VAL A 203 -7.69 8.25 -17.48
CA VAL A 203 -7.68 8.85 -16.13
C VAL A 203 -8.61 10.07 -16.16
N PRO A 204 -9.67 10.11 -15.31
CA PRO A 204 -10.64 11.20 -15.33
C PRO A 204 -10.06 12.51 -14.82
N ASP A 205 -10.74 13.60 -15.16
CA ASP A 205 -10.47 14.90 -14.58
C ASP A 205 -10.66 14.84 -13.05
N LEU A 206 -9.66 15.30 -12.30
CA LEU A 206 -9.70 15.30 -10.83
C LEU A 206 -8.81 16.38 -10.24
N GLU A 207 -9.04 16.70 -8.97
CA GLU A 207 -8.06 17.41 -8.14
C GLU A 207 -7.88 16.71 -6.79
N LEU A 208 -6.63 16.62 -6.34
CA LEU A 208 -6.26 15.96 -5.08
C LEU A 208 -5.22 16.77 -4.31
N MET A 209 -5.23 16.59 -2.99
CA MET A 209 -4.19 17.06 -2.08
C MET A 209 -3.30 15.89 -1.70
N PHE A 210 -1.99 16.08 -1.75
CA PHE A 210 -1.03 15.03 -1.41
C PHE A 210 -0.07 15.51 -0.32
N ASP A 211 0.07 14.71 0.74
CA ASP A 211 1.03 14.93 1.82
C ASP A 211 2.08 13.81 1.81
N CYS A 212 3.33 14.21 1.61
CA CYS A 212 4.48 13.32 1.43
C CYS A 212 5.21 12.98 2.75
N VAL A 213 4.72 13.46 3.89
CA VAL A 213 5.30 13.20 5.23
C VAL A 213 4.94 11.78 5.71
N ASP A 214 5.65 11.28 6.72
CA ASP A 214 5.56 9.89 7.19
C ASP A 214 4.23 9.55 7.89
N TRP A 215 3.65 10.43 8.72
CA TRP A 215 2.50 10.08 9.56
C TRP A 215 1.16 10.42 8.93
N PRO A 216 0.13 9.55 9.00
CA PRO A 216 -1.24 9.94 8.66
C PRO A 216 -1.79 10.94 9.68
N VAL A 217 -2.68 11.84 9.23
CA VAL A 217 -3.05 13.05 10.00
C VAL A 217 -4.55 13.31 10.06
N VAL A 218 -5.36 12.70 9.21
CA VAL A 218 -6.81 12.91 9.19
C VAL A 218 -7.47 11.96 10.19
N LYS A 219 -7.57 12.38 11.46
CA LYS A 219 -8.07 11.51 12.53
C LYS A 219 -9.57 11.28 12.40
N ALA A 220 -9.99 10.01 12.40
CA ALA A 220 -11.41 9.64 12.30
C ALA A 220 -12.26 10.22 13.45
N VAL A 221 -11.70 10.32 14.65
CA VAL A 221 -12.37 10.85 15.84
C VAL A 221 -12.80 12.31 15.68
N ASP A 222 -12.09 13.11 14.87
CA ASP A 222 -12.40 14.51 14.62
C ASP A 222 -13.61 14.68 13.67
N HIS A 223 -14.04 13.57 13.04
CA HIS A 223 -15.04 13.53 11.97
C HIS A 223 -16.26 12.64 12.29
N SER A 224 -16.35 12.08 13.50
CA SER A 224 -17.37 11.07 13.85
C SER A 224 -18.56 11.60 14.69
N GLY A 225 -18.57 12.87 15.06
CA GLY A 225 -19.57 13.47 15.95
C GLY A 225 -20.83 14.03 15.25
N PRO A 226 -21.93 14.32 15.97
CA PRO A 226 -23.19 14.81 15.40
C PRO A 226 -23.10 16.14 14.62
N ASN A 227 -22.10 16.96 14.95
CA ASN A 227 -21.79 18.24 14.31
C ASN A 227 -20.40 18.24 13.66
N ALA A 228 -19.82 17.05 13.44
CA ALA A 228 -18.51 16.95 12.84
C ALA A 228 -18.60 17.28 11.35
N THR A 229 -17.64 18.05 10.85
CA THR A 229 -17.48 18.29 9.42
C THR A 229 -16.97 17.03 8.75
N ASP A 230 -17.38 16.78 7.50
CA ASP A 230 -16.82 15.69 6.73
C ASP A 230 -15.27 15.77 6.63
N PRO A 231 -14.57 14.63 6.58
CA PRO A 231 -13.12 14.60 6.54
C PRO A 231 -12.58 15.22 5.24
N PRO A 232 -11.48 16.00 5.29
CA PRO A 232 -10.80 16.42 4.08
C PRO A 232 -10.13 15.21 3.40
N PRO A 233 -10.30 14.99 2.08
CA PRO A 233 -9.58 13.93 1.39
C PRO A 233 -8.11 14.30 1.25
N LEU A 234 -7.23 13.49 1.84
CA LEU A 234 -5.79 13.69 1.80
C LEU A 234 -5.10 12.40 1.37
N PHE A 235 -4.37 12.45 0.26
CA PHE A 235 -3.58 11.31 -0.21
C PHE A 235 -2.25 11.25 0.54
N ARG A 236 -1.90 10.03 0.97
CA ARG A 236 -0.65 9.72 1.67
C ARG A 236 -0.18 8.32 1.30
N TYR A 237 0.99 7.94 1.80
CA TYR A 237 1.57 6.64 1.54
C TYR A 237 1.18 5.56 2.55
N CYS A 238 0.61 5.93 3.70
CA CYS A 238 0.05 5.01 4.69
C CYS A 238 -1.11 5.64 5.46
N ALA A 239 -1.85 4.79 6.16
CA ALA A 239 -2.86 5.13 7.15
C ALA A 239 -2.82 4.10 8.30
N ASP A 240 -3.56 4.37 9.37
CA ASP A 240 -3.86 3.41 10.44
C ASP A 240 -5.38 3.37 10.74
N ASP A 241 -5.80 2.48 11.64
CA ASP A 241 -7.22 2.28 12.00
C ASP A 241 -7.89 3.52 12.63
N ALA A 242 -7.10 4.52 13.04
CA ALA A 242 -7.58 5.76 13.64
C ALA A 242 -7.58 6.95 12.66
N THR A 243 -7.18 6.73 11.41
CA THR A 243 -7.04 7.78 10.39
C THR A 243 -7.84 7.49 9.12
N LEU A 244 -8.12 8.54 8.35
CA LEU A 244 -8.93 8.53 7.13
C LEU A 244 -8.13 8.99 5.90
N ASP A 245 -6.80 9.01 6.00
CA ASP A 245 -5.91 9.33 4.89
C ASP A 245 -6.05 8.28 3.77
N ILE A 246 -6.06 8.74 2.51
CA ILE A 246 -6.23 7.88 1.34
C ILE A 246 -4.86 7.32 0.94
N VAL A 247 -4.67 6.01 1.07
CA VAL A 247 -3.37 5.37 0.78
C VAL A 247 -3.09 5.26 -0.71
N PHE A 248 -1.89 5.67 -1.10
CA PHE A 248 -1.39 5.70 -2.47
C PHE A 248 -0.02 5.00 -2.55
N PRO A 249 0.32 4.33 -3.66
CA PRO A 249 1.64 3.73 -3.83
C PRO A 249 2.78 4.72 -3.61
N ASP A 250 3.79 4.31 -2.84
CA ASP A 250 4.87 5.21 -2.45
C ASP A 250 5.82 5.56 -3.62
N TRP A 251 6.55 6.66 -3.48
CA TRP A 251 7.44 7.17 -4.54
C TRP A 251 8.51 6.16 -4.99
N SER A 252 8.92 5.24 -4.10
CA SER A 252 10.00 4.31 -4.38
C SER A 252 9.64 3.22 -5.41
N PHE A 253 8.36 3.11 -5.80
CA PHE A 253 7.99 2.28 -6.96
C PHE A 253 8.67 2.75 -8.25
N TRP A 254 8.90 4.05 -8.39
CA TRP A 254 9.63 4.63 -9.53
C TRP A 254 11.08 4.95 -9.22
N GLY A 255 11.48 4.90 -7.95
CA GLY A 255 12.87 5.00 -7.50
C GLY A 255 13.05 5.90 -6.29
N TRP A 256 14.18 5.74 -5.62
CA TRP A 256 14.59 6.58 -4.50
C TRP A 256 16.09 6.90 -4.61
N PRO A 257 16.44 7.97 -5.36
CA PRO A 257 17.82 8.32 -5.70
C PRO A 257 18.74 8.50 -4.50
N GLU A 258 18.27 9.12 -3.43
CA GLU A 258 19.06 9.52 -2.26
C GLU A 258 19.61 8.33 -1.47
N VAL A 259 18.98 7.17 -1.61
CA VAL A 259 19.40 5.89 -1.02
C VAL A 259 19.67 4.82 -2.07
N ASN A 260 19.76 5.21 -3.34
CA ASN A 260 20.06 4.37 -4.50
C ASN A 260 19.14 3.13 -4.61
N ILE A 261 17.86 3.29 -4.26
CA ILE A 261 16.85 2.25 -4.49
C ILE A 261 16.33 2.40 -5.91
N LYS A 262 16.59 1.38 -6.72
CA LYS A 262 16.22 1.34 -8.14
C LYS A 262 14.69 1.27 -8.31
N PRO A 263 14.16 1.66 -9.48
CA PRO A 263 12.76 1.45 -9.81
C PRO A 263 12.31 0.01 -9.62
N TRP A 264 11.04 -0.15 -9.24
CA TRP A 264 10.52 -1.40 -8.73
C TRP A 264 10.57 -2.55 -9.72
N GLU A 265 10.21 -2.33 -10.99
CA GLU A 265 10.26 -3.38 -12.02
C GLU A 265 11.66 -4.01 -12.15
N ARG A 266 12.70 -3.16 -12.18
CA ARG A 266 14.09 -3.61 -12.22
C ARG A 266 14.49 -4.31 -10.93
N LEU A 267 14.19 -3.70 -9.79
CA LEU A 267 14.58 -4.23 -8.48
C LEU A 267 13.88 -5.57 -8.18
N LEU A 268 12.62 -5.73 -8.58
CA LEU A 268 11.84 -6.95 -8.41
C LEU A 268 12.49 -8.12 -9.15
N GLY A 269 12.98 -7.88 -10.38
CA GLY A 269 13.79 -8.85 -11.14
C GLY A 269 15.13 -9.16 -10.48
N GLU A 270 15.84 -8.15 -9.99
CA GLU A 270 17.10 -8.35 -9.26
C GLU A 270 16.91 -9.15 -7.95
N LEU A 271 15.82 -8.93 -7.22
CA LEU A 271 15.44 -9.69 -6.02
C LEU A 271 15.13 -11.16 -6.37
N LYS A 272 14.40 -11.39 -7.46
CA LYS A 272 14.11 -12.75 -7.97
C LYS A 272 15.40 -13.51 -8.30
N GLU A 273 16.37 -12.85 -8.94
CA GLU A 273 17.69 -13.45 -9.20
C GLU A 273 18.52 -13.60 -7.91
N GLY A 274 18.40 -12.63 -6.98
CA GLY A 274 19.01 -12.69 -5.65
C GLY A 274 18.60 -13.94 -4.87
N ASN A 275 17.33 -14.32 -4.93
CA ASN A 275 16.80 -15.50 -4.24
C ASN A 275 17.41 -16.82 -4.74
N LYS A 276 17.80 -16.89 -6.02
CA LYS A 276 18.41 -18.08 -6.64
C LYS A 276 19.87 -18.29 -6.26
N LYS A 277 20.55 -17.26 -5.72
CA LYS A 277 21.98 -17.34 -5.36
C LYS A 277 22.26 -18.41 -4.30
N THR A 278 21.36 -18.57 -3.34
CA THR A 278 21.49 -19.54 -2.24
C THR A 278 20.15 -20.23 -1.98
N THR A 279 20.13 -21.55 -2.13
CA THR A 279 18.97 -22.38 -1.78
C THR A 279 18.55 -22.14 -0.34
N TRP A 280 17.25 -22.02 -0.06
CA TRP A 280 16.71 -21.66 1.25
C TRP A 280 17.33 -22.45 2.42
N THR A 281 17.52 -23.76 2.25
CA THR A 281 18.10 -24.65 3.28
C THR A 281 19.55 -24.32 3.64
N LYS A 282 20.31 -23.68 2.75
CA LYS A 282 21.71 -23.25 2.96
C LYS A 282 21.83 -21.81 3.46
N ARG A 283 20.73 -21.07 3.56
CA ARG A 283 20.73 -19.71 4.10
C ARG A 283 21.01 -19.71 5.60
N GLU A 284 21.54 -18.59 6.08
CA GLU A 284 21.84 -18.38 7.50
C GLU A 284 20.58 -18.61 8.35
N PRO A 285 20.63 -19.45 9.40
CA PRO A 285 19.46 -19.88 10.15
C PRO A 285 18.98 -18.87 11.20
N HIS A 286 19.32 -17.59 11.04
CA HIS A 286 19.04 -16.52 12.00
C HIS A 286 18.06 -15.49 11.42
N ALA A 287 17.40 -14.76 12.31
CA ALA A 287 16.67 -13.56 11.95
C ALA A 287 17.63 -12.41 11.66
N TYR A 288 17.37 -11.70 10.56
CA TYR A 288 18.20 -10.60 10.12
C TYR A 288 17.42 -9.30 10.01
N TRP A 289 18.04 -8.22 10.49
CA TRP A 289 17.58 -6.85 10.27
C TRP A 289 18.76 -5.92 10.07
N LYS A 290 18.66 -5.01 9.10
CA LYS A 290 19.56 -3.89 8.93
C LYS A 290 18.75 -2.64 8.61
N GLY A 291 18.84 -1.62 9.45
CA GLY A 291 18.05 -0.40 9.28
C GLY A 291 18.50 0.72 10.19
N ASN A 292 18.00 1.93 9.96
CA ASN A 292 18.36 3.09 10.78
C ASN A 292 17.54 3.04 12.09
N PRO A 293 18.16 2.87 13.27
CA PRO A 293 17.43 2.86 14.54
C PRO A 293 17.05 4.26 15.04
N ALA A 294 17.68 5.32 14.53
CA ALA A 294 17.46 6.68 15.00
C ALA A 294 16.08 7.26 14.62
N VAL A 295 15.35 6.61 13.71
CA VAL A 295 14.05 7.11 13.21
C VAL A 295 12.86 6.66 14.06
N ALA A 296 13.03 5.69 14.98
CA ALA A 296 11.93 5.16 15.77
C ALA A 296 12.40 4.48 17.05
N GLU A 297 11.68 4.71 18.15
CA GLU A 297 11.95 4.06 19.44
C GLU A 297 11.82 2.53 19.35
N THR A 298 10.83 2.02 18.62
CA THR A 298 10.64 0.56 18.42
C THR A 298 11.87 -0.11 17.76
N ARG A 299 12.60 0.61 16.90
CA ARG A 299 13.85 0.09 16.30
C ARG A 299 15.03 0.12 17.26
N GLN A 300 15.10 1.13 18.14
CA GLN A 300 16.10 1.15 19.21
C GLN A 300 15.85 0.02 20.20
N ASP A 301 14.58 -0.25 20.49
CA ASP A 301 14.16 -1.37 21.33
C ASP A 301 14.49 -2.72 20.69
N LEU A 302 14.24 -2.90 19.39
CA LEU A 302 14.63 -4.11 18.65
C LEU A 302 16.12 -4.43 18.80
N LEU A 303 17.01 -3.41 18.77
CA LEU A 303 18.45 -3.63 18.92
C LEU A 303 18.84 -4.29 20.25
N LYS A 304 18.01 -4.22 21.28
CA LYS A 304 18.24 -4.91 22.56
C LYS A 304 18.15 -6.44 22.43
N CYS A 305 17.57 -6.96 21.34
CA CYS A 305 17.53 -8.39 21.06
C CYS A 305 18.88 -8.93 20.54
N ASN A 306 19.87 -8.08 20.28
CA ASN A 306 21.22 -8.50 19.91
C ASN A 306 22.10 -8.56 21.17
N LEU A 307 21.95 -9.62 21.96
CA LEU A 307 22.66 -9.84 23.23
C LEU A 307 23.98 -10.63 23.03
N SER A 308 24.72 -10.82 24.13
CA SER A 308 26.00 -11.54 24.16
C SER A 308 25.87 -13.04 23.81
N GLN A 309 27.00 -13.71 23.60
CA GLN A 309 27.04 -15.16 23.29
C GLN A 309 26.32 -16.04 24.31
N SER A 310 26.13 -15.59 25.56
CA SER A 310 25.42 -16.37 26.58
C SER A 310 23.89 -16.27 26.49
N HIS A 311 23.35 -15.31 25.73
CA HIS A 311 21.90 -15.09 25.56
C HIS A 311 21.57 -14.77 24.09
N ASP A 312 21.71 -15.75 23.19
CA ASP A 312 21.41 -15.53 21.76
C ASP A 312 19.90 -15.67 21.48
N TRP A 313 19.25 -14.57 21.05
CA TRP A 313 17.87 -14.55 20.58
C TRP A 313 17.72 -15.04 19.12
N ASN A 314 18.79 -15.57 18.52
CA ASN A 314 18.91 -15.91 17.09
C ASN A 314 18.68 -14.72 16.15
N ALA A 315 18.99 -13.52 16.62
CA ALA A 315 18.81 -12.27 15.87
C ALA A 315 20.17 -11.65 15.49
N ARG A 316 20.30 -11.15 14.27
CA ARG A 316 21.46 -10.47 13.71
C ARG A 316 21.02 -9.08 13.27
N LEU A 317 21.21 -8.11 14.15
CA LEU A 317 20.65 -6.77 14.02
C LEU A 317 21.75 -5.73 13.82
N TYR A 318 21.65 -4.94 12.76
CA TYR A 318 22.69 -4.00 12.37
C TYR A 318 22.13 -2.59 12.14
N ALA A 319 22.79 -1.59 12.71
CA ALA A 319 22.45 -0.19 12.43
C ALA A 319 22.91 0.20 11.02
N GLN A 320 22.01 0.82 10.26
CA GLN A 320 22.28 1.37 8.94
C GLN A 320 22.60 2.87 9.04
N ASP A 321 23.82 3.24 8.70
CA ASP A 321 24.24 4.63 8.55
C ASP A 321 24.21 5.04 7.06
N TRP A 322 23.18 5.80 6.68
CA TRP A 322 23.00 6.26 5.31
C TRP A 322 24.05 7.27 4.85
N ILE A 323 24.65 8.03 5.77
CA ILE A 323 25.72 8.99 5.44
C ILE A 323 26.97 8.22 5.03
N SER A 324 27.31 7.19 5.79
CA SER A 324 28.45 6.31 5.51
C SER A 324 28.25 5.50 4.23
N GLU A 325 27.05 4.96 3.99
CA GLU A 325 26.73 4.23 2.75
C GLU A 325 26.82 5.12 1.52
N SER A 326 26.29 6.34 1.59
CA SER A 326 26.32 7.30 0.49
C SER A 326 27.78 7.59 0.07
N ARG A 327 28.69 7.78 1.03
CA ARG A 327 30.13 7.97 0.78
C ARG A 327 30.81 6.74 0.17
N GLN A 328 30.29 5.54 0.44
CA GLN A 328 30.84 4.28 -0.05
C GLN A 328 30.15 3.77 -1.33
N GLY A 329 29.19 4.54 -1.88
CA GLY A 329 28.43 4.16 -3.07
C GLY A 329 27.45 3.01 -2.82
N PHE A 330 26.88 2.91 -1.61
CA PHE A 330 25.84 1.95 -1.22
C PHE A 330 26.21 0.47 -1.38
N LYS A 331 27.51 0.14 -1.42
CA LYS A 331 28.02 -1.22 -1.66
C LYS A 331 27.49 -2.27 -0.68
N LYS A 332 27.09 -1.87 0.53
CA LYS A 332 26.60 -2.78 1.59
C LYS A 332 25.09 -2.67 1.80
N SER A 333 24.37 -1.96 0.93
CA SER A 333 22.93 -1.70 1.04
C SER A 333 22.15 -2.18 -0.19
N ASP A 334 22.80 -2.90 -1.11
CA ASP A 334 22.12 -3.56 -2.23
C ASP A 334 21.11 -4.59 -1.70
N LEU A 335 19.83 -4.39 -1.99
CA LEU A 335 18.75 -5.19 -1.42
C LEU A 335 18.76 -6.64 -1.93
N ALA A 336 19.08 -6.84 -3.21
CA ALA A 336 19.13 -8.17 -3.83
C ALA A 336 20.26 -9.05 -3.27
N SER A 337 21.30 -8.46 -2.70
CA SER A 337 22.36 -9.17 -1.98
C SER A 337 21.97 -9.62 -0.56
N GLN A 338 20.87 -9.11 0.00
CA GLN A 338 20.47 -9.34 1.39
C GLN A 338 19.43 -10.46 1.58
N CYS A 339 19.22 -11.31 0.56
CA CYS A 339 18.32 -12.46 0.63
C CYS A 339 19.05 -13.76 1.02
N ASN A 340 19.95 -13.67 2.01
CA ASN A 340 20.85 -14.75 2.44
C ASN A 340 20.52 -15.36 3.82
N HIS A 341 19.50 -14.85 4.51
CA HIS A 341 19.01 -15.37 5.79
C HIS A 341 17.67 -16.07 5.61
N ARG A 342 17.39 -17.10 6.43
CA ARG A 342 16.09 -17.79 6.42
C ARG A 342 14.95 -16.89 6.90
N PHE A 343 15.25 -15.94 7.79
CA PHE A 343 14.27 -15.05 8.40
C PHE A 343 14.70 -13.60 8.26
N LYS A 344 13.77 -12.71 7.91
CA LYS A 344 14.01 -11.26 7.82
C LYS A 344 12.98 -10.53 8.63
N ILE A 345 13.41 -9.57 9.44
CA ILE A 345 12.51 -8.81 10.31
C ILE A 345 12.02 -7.57 9.56
N TYR A 346 10.71 -7.37 9.57
CA TYR A 346 10.08 -6.10 9.25
C TYR A 346 9.64 -5.42 10.54
N ILE A 347 9.97 -4.13 10.67
CA ILE A 347 9.59 -3.27 11.78
C ILE A 347 9.46 -1.84 11.26
N GLU A 348 8.44 -1.15 11.78
CA GLU A 348 8.11 0.22 11.40
C GLU A 348 9.24 1.20 11.71
N GLY A 349 9.26 2.31 10.96
CA GLY A 349 10.16 3.43 11.17
C GLY A 349 9.41 4.56 11.88
N SER A 350 9.58 5.80 11.38
CA SER A 350 8.74 6.93 11.80
C SER A 350 7.25 6.56 11.73
N ALA A 351 6.85 5.91 10.62
CA ALA A 351 5.54 5.32 10.39
C ALA A 351 5.73 3.98 9.64
N TRP A 352 4.91 3.67 8.63
CA TRP A 352 5.15 2.53 7.73
C TRP A 352 6.58 2.59 7.17
N SER A 353 7.19 1.43 6.91
CA SER A 353 8.54 1.38 6.34
C SER A 353 8.52 0.80 4.93
N VAL A 354 9.06 1.59 3.99
CA VAL A 354 9.23 1.23 2.56
C VAL A 354 9.93 -0.13 2.35
N SER A 355 10.69 -0.61 3.35
CA SER A 355 11.41 -1.87 3.28
C SER A 355 10.53 -3.12 3.21
N GLU A 356 9.25 -3.04 3.59
CA GLU A 356 8.36 -4.21 3.70
C GLU A 356 8.32 -5.03 2.41
N LYS A 357 8.02 -4.40 1.27
CA LYS A 357 7.97 -5.07 -0.04
C LYS A 357 9.31 -5.71 -0.44
N TYR A 358 10.43 -5.08 -0.08
CA TYR A 358 11.77 -5.62 -0.36
C TYR A 358 12.08 -6.85 0.50
N ILE A 359 11.64 -6.84 1.76
CA ILE A 359 11.83 -7.96 2.68
C ILE A 359 10.97 -9.16 2.26
N LEU A 360 9.69 -8.93 1.96
CA LEU A 360 8.74 -9.95 1.50
C LEU A 360 9.21 -10.62 0.19
N SER A 361 9.97 -9.90 -0.64
CA SER A 361 10.50 -10.42 -1.91
C SER A 361 11.61 -11.47 -1.77
N CYS A 362 12.18 -11.69 -0.58
CA CYS A 362 13.43 -12.44 -0.44
C CYS A 362 13.29 -13.98 -0.34
N ASP A 363 12.12 -14.60 -0.50
CA ASP A 363 11.84 -16.02 -0.13
C ASP A 363 12.16 -16.37 1.35
N SER A 364 12.56 -15.37 2.15
CA SER A 364 12.79 -15.51 3.59
C SER A 364 11.45 -15.46 4.30
N VAL A 365 11.34 -16.16 5.43
CA VAL A 365 10.20 -15.95 6.32
C VAL A 365 10.29 -14.51 6.84
N THR A 366 9.30 -13.71 6.47
CA THR A 366 9.22 -12.33 6.96
C THR A 366 8.62 -12.34 8.36
N LEU A 367 9.39 -11.93 9.34
CA LEU A 367 8.97 -11.75 10.72
C LEU A 367 8.44 -10.32 10.87
N VAL A 368 7.12 -10.16 10.86
CA VAL A 368 6.47 -8.84 10.93
C VAL A 368 6.19 -8.52 12.39
N VAL A 369 6.95 -7.56 12.93
CA VAL A 369 6.62 -6.93 14.21
C VAL A 369 5.30 -6.20 14.05
N THR A 370 4.33 -6.45 14.94
CA THR A 370 2.94 -5.98 14.83
C THR A 370 2.87 -4.54 14.34
N PRO A 371 2.44 -4.31 13.08
CA PRO A 371 2.45 -2.99 12.48
C PRO A 371 1.27 -2.18 13.00
N ARG A 372 1.46 -0.88 13.13
CA ARG A 372 0.39 0.08 13.38
C ARG A 372 -0.20 0.59 12.07
N TYR A 373 0.64 0.79 11.06
CA TYR A 373 0.27 1.40 9.79
C TYR A 373 0.08 0.34 8.71
N TYR A 374 -0.78 0.65 7.75
CA TYR A 374 -0.91 -0.09 6.49
C TYR A 374 -0.66 0.82 5.30
N ASP A 375 -0.15 0.23 4.22
CA ASP A 375 -0.10 0.87 2.91
C ASP A 375 -1.18 0.25 2.00
N PHE A 376 -1.08 0.54 0.70
CA PHE A 376 -2.09 0.13 -0.27
C PHE A 376 -2.20 -1.39 -0.49
N PHE A 377 -1.17 -2.18 -0.19
CA PHE A 377 -1.17 -3.62 -0.44
C PHE A 377 -1.09 -4.47 0.84
N THR A 378 -0.58 -3.93 1.96
CA THR A 378 -0.29 -4.75 3.16
C THR A 378 -1.53 -5.35 3.80
N ARG A 379 -2.71 -4.75 3.60
CA ARG A 379 -4.00 -5.36 3.99
C ARG A 379 -4.36 -6.61 3.17
N GLY A 380 -3.63 -6.95 2.11
CA GLY A 380 -3.68 -8.25 1.43
C GLY A 380 -2.87 -9.35 2.13
N LEU A 381 -1.92 -8.99 3.01
CA LEU A 381 -1.05 -9.96 3.67
C LEU A 381 -1.80 -10.77 4.74
N ARG A 382 -1.41 -12.03 4.92
CA ARG A 382 -2.05 -12.99 5.82
C ARG A 382 -1.01 -13.61 6.76
N PRO A 383 -1.19 -13.51 8.09
CA PRO A 383 -0.28 -14.15 9.03
C PRO A 383 -0.26 -15.67 8.83
N VAL A 384 0.88 -16.29 9.11
CA VAL A 384 1.21 -17.71 8.88
C VAL A 384 0.98 -18.23 7.45
N HIS A 385 0.78 -17.33 6.49
CA HIS A 385 0.76 -17.62 5.05
C HIS A 385 1.79 -16.77 4.32
N HIS A 386 1.73 -15.45 4.43
CA HIS A 386 2.69 -14.52 3.81
C HIS A 386 3.77 -14.06 4.80
N TYR A 387 3.53 -14.14 6.10
CA TYR A 387 4.50 -13.69 7.12
C TYR A 387 4.28 -14.38 8.45
N TRP A 388 5.24 -14.26 9.36
CA TRP A 388 5.14 -14.69 10.75
C TRP A 388 4.94 -13.49 11.68
N PRO A 389 3.86 -13.42 12.49
CA PRO A 389 3.62 -12.29 13.38
C PRO A 389 4.57 -12.31 14.59
N ILE A 390 5.07 -11.13 14.98
CA ILE A 390 5.95 -10.92 16.13
C ILE A 390 5.30 -9.88 17.04
N LYS A 391 5.20 -10.19 18.34
CA LYS A 391 4.67 -9.26 19.36
C LYS A 391 5.53 -7.99 19.46
N GLU A 392 4.91 -6.82 19.43
CA GLU A 392 5.61 -5.54 19.62
C GLU A 392 6.16 -5.41 21.05
N ASP A 393 5.40 -5.78 22.07
CA ASP A 393 5.77 -5.65 23.48
C ASP A 393 6.74 -6.74 23.99
N ASP A 394 6.96 -7.80 23.21
CA ASP A 394 7.79 -8.96 23.58
C ASP A 394 8.65 -9.48 22.42
N LYS A 395 9.13 -8.55 21.59
CA LYS A 395 9.75 -8.82 20.29
C LYS A 395 10.93 -9.79 20.34
N CYS A 396 11.83 -9.72 21.34
CA CYS A 396 13.01 -10.60 21.39
C CYS A 396 12.65 -12.08 21.61
N ARG A 397 11.75 -12.37 22.56
CA ARG A 397 11.27 -13.74 22.83
C ARG A 397 10.46 -14.27 21.65
N SER A 398 9.62 -13.43 21.07
CA SER A 398 8.79 -13.80 19.93
C SER A 398 9.63 -14.09 18.67
N ILE A 399 10.69 -13.30 18.41
CA ILE A 399 11.68 -13.56 17.35
C ILE A 399 12.39 -14.90 17.58
N LYS A 400 12.90 -15.15 18.79
CA LYS A 400 13.58 -16.42 19.09
C LYS A 400 12.66 -17.62 18.86
N PHE A 401 11.43 -17.54 19.35
CA PHE A 401 10.44 -18.59 19.12
C PHE A 401 10.19 -18.82 17.63
N ALA A 402 9.98 -17.76 16.85
CA ALA A 402 9.76 -17.85 15.41
C ALA A 402 10.93 -18.53 14.67
N VAL A 403 12.17 -18.17 15.04
CA VAL A 403 13.38 -18.75 14.43
C VAL A 403 13.55 -20.22 14.82
N ASP A 404 13.38 -20.58 16.09
CA ASP A 404 13.48 -21.96 16.56
C ASP A 404 12.38 -22.84 15.93
N TRP A 405 11.15 -22.32 15.85
CA TRP A 405 10.05 -23.00 15.17
C TRP A 405 10.37 -23.19 13.67
N GLY A 406 10.80 -22.14 12.97
CA GLY A 406 11.04 -22.23 11.53
C GLY A 406 12.22 -23.13 11.17
N ASN A 407 13.26 -23.17 12.02
CA ASN A 407 14.40 -24.06 11.84
C ASN A 407 14.07 -25.53 12.12
N SER A 408 13.10 -25.81 13.00
CA SER A 408 12.56 -27.17 13.23
C SER A 408 11.48 -27.56 12.21
N HIS A 409 10.83 -26.59 11.56
CA HIS A 409 9.76 -26.79 10.57
C HIS A 409 10.14 -26.26 9.19
N LYS A 410 11.35 -26.59 8.71
CA LYS A 410 11.97 -26.01 7.51
C LYS A 410 11.06 -25.95 6.29
N LYS A 411 10.31 -27.01 5.98
CA LYS A 411 9.39 -27.05 4.83
C LYS A 411 8.30 -25.98 4.94
N LYS A 412 7.60 -25.93 6.09
CA LYS A 412 6.54 -24.94 6.34
C LYS A 412 7.08 -23.51 6.37
N ALA A 413 8.26 -23.32 6.98
CA ALA A 413 8.92 -22.02 6.98
C ALA A 413 9.25 -21.55 5.55
N GLN A 414 9.82 -22.43 4.73
CA GLN A 414 10.10 -22.12 3.33
C GLN A 414 8.82 -21.81 2.54
N GLU A 415 7.73 -22.54 2.76
CA GLU A 415 6.43 -22.28 2.14
C GLU A 415 5.89 -20.88 2.48
N ILE A 416 6.00 -20.43 3.74
CA ILE A 416 5.59 -19.08 4.13
C ILE A 416 6.42 -18.02 3.40
N GLY A 417 7.75 -18.17 3.38
CA GLY A 417 8.64 -17.23 2.70
C GLY A 417 8.38 -17.17 1.20
N LYS A 418 8.11 -18.33 0.56
CA LYS A 418 7.79 -18.43 -0.86
C LYS A 418 6.42 -17.84 -1.20
N ALA A 419 5.40 -18.07 -0.37
CA ALA A 419 4.08 -17.45 -0.56
C ALA A 419 4.16 -15.91 -0.46
N ALA A 420 5.02 -15.39 0.42
CA ALA A 420 5.27 -13.96 0.53
C ALA A 420 5.86 -13.39 -0.77
N SER A 421 6.93 -14.00 -1.29
CA SER A 421 7.57 -13.53 -2.50
C SER A 421 6.72 -13.73 -3.74
N ASP A 422 5.92 -14.80 -3.81
CA ASP A 422 4.95 -15.02 -4.90
C ASP A 422 3.90 -13.92 -4.94
N PHE A 423 3.32 -13.56 -3.79
CA PHE A 423 2.43 -12.42 -3.69
C PHE A 423 3.09 -11.14 -4.23
N ILE A 424 4.34 -10.87 -3.85
CA ILE A 424 5.04 -9.67 -4.33
C ILE A 424 5.36 -9.72 -5.83
N GLN A 425 5.80 -10.87 -6.34
CA GLN A 425 6.20 -11.04 -7.74
C GLN A 425 5.01 -11.05 -8.70
N GLU A 426 3.87 -11.60 -8.27
CA GLU A 426 2.71 -11.81 -9.11
C GLU A 426 1.63 -10.73 -8.91
N GLU A 427 1.38 -10.31 -7.66
CA GLU A 427 0.30 -9.38 -7.32
C GLU A 427 0.78 -7.94 -7.11
N LEU A 428 2.07 -7.69 -6.86
CA LEU A 428 2.63 -6.34 -6.66
C LEU A 428 3.57 -5.88 -7.79
N LYS A 429 3.48 -6.47 -8.98
CA LYS A 429 4.20 -6.01 -10.17
C LYS A 429 3.72 -4.63 -10.64
N MET A 430 4.57 -3.87 -11.36
CA MET A 430 4.26 -2.49 -11.78
C MET A 430 2.94 -2.34 -12.55
N GLU A 431 2.51 -3.38 -13.28
CA GLU A 431 1.21 -3.42 -13.94
C GLU A 431 0.06 -3.21 -12.95
N TYR A 432 0.07 -3.95 -11.83
CA TYR A 432 -0.94 -3.81 -10.78
C TYR A 432 -0.75 -2.58 -9.92
N VAL A 433 0.47 -2.04 -9.81
CA VAL A 433 0.69 -0.72 -9.19
C VAL A 433 -0.05 0.36 -9.98
N TYR A 434 0.09 0.38 -11.31
CA TYR A 434 -0.63 1.32 -12.16
C TYR A 434 -2.14 1.07 -12.16
N ASP A 435 -2.59 -0.19 -12.16
CA ASP A 435 -4.01 -0.49 -12.10
C ASP A 435 -4.63 -0.06 -10.76
N TYR A 436 -3.91 -0.21 -9.65
CA TYR A 436 -4.36 0.28 -8.35
C TYR A 436 -4.52 1.80 -8.38
N MET A 437 -3.52 2.53 -8.88
CA MET A 437 -3.59 3.98 -9.04
C MET A 437 -4.76 4.39 -9.94
N PHE A 438 -4.96 3.68 -11.06
CA PHE A 438 -6.08 3.93 -11.99
C PHE A 438 -7.41 3.80 -11.27
N HIS A 439 -7.64 2.69 -10.56
CA HIS A 439 -8.91 2.43 -9.87
C HIS A 439 -9.15 3.38 -8.71
N LEU A 440 -8.11 3.69 -7.93
CA LEU A 440 -8.21 4.63 -6.81
C LEU A 440 -8.57 6.02 -7.31
N LEU A 441 -7.81 6.56 -8.29
CA LEU A 441 -8.06 7.89 -8.83
C LEU A 441 -9.40 7.98 -9.57
N SER A 442 -9.78 6.93 -10.30
CA SER A 442 -11.06 6.89 -11.01
C SER A 442 -12.26 6.82 -10.05
N SER A 443 -12.12 6.06 -8.96
CA SER A 443 -13.17 5.96 -7.93
C SER A 443 -13.26 7.25 -7.12
N TYR A 444 -12.13 7.85 -6.77
CA TYR A 444 -12.06 9.14 -6.11
C TYR A 444 -12.70 10.26 -6.96
N ALA A 445 -12.38 10.33 -8.26
CA ALA A 445 -12.92 11.36 -9.16
C ALA A 445 -14.46 11.33 -9.25
N LYS A 446 -15.07 10.14 -9.20
CA LYS A 446 -16.54 9.96 -9.17
C LYS A 446 -17.21 10.57 -7.94
N LEU A 447 -16.45 10.78 -6.87
CA LEU A 447 -16.96 11.37 -5.63
C LEU A 447 -16.92 12.91 -5.66
N LEU A 448 -16.18 13.53 -6.59
CA LEU A 448 -16.10 14.98 -6.70
C LEU A 448 -17.46 15.58 -7.09
N ARG A 449 -17.93 16.54 -6.30
CA ARG A 449 -19.23 17.23 -6.51
C ARG A 449 -19.09 18.58 -7.22
N TYR A 450 -17.97 18.79 -7.87
CA TYR A 450 -17.62 20.02 -8.56
C TYR A 450 -16.66 19.69 -9.70
N LYS A 451 -16.54 20.61 -10.66
CA LYS A 451 -15.59 20.46 -11.75
C LYS A 451 -14.18 20.88 -11.30
N PRO A 452 -13.15 20.02 -11.41
CA PRO A 452 -11.77 20.40 -11.15
C PRO A 452 -11.36 21.60 -12.00
N PHE A 453 -10.45 22.43 -11.48
CA PHE A 453 -9.93 23.59 -12.22
C PHE A 453 -8.45 23.82 -11.91
N VAL A 454 -7.72 24.34 -12.89
CA VAL A 454 -6.31 24.70 -12.73
C VAL A 454 -6.22 26.08 -12.09
N SER A 455 -5.48 26.20 -10.98
CA SER A 455 -5.20 27.49 -10.36
C SER A 455 -4.12 28.25 -11.14
N ASN A 456 -4.07 29.57 -11.02
CA ASN A 456 -3.01 30.38 -11.63
C ASN A 456 -1.60 30.12 -11.09
N LYS A 457 -1.48 29.38 -9.98
CA LYS A 457 -0.21 29.00 -9.36
C LYS A 457 0.25 27.60 -9.77
N ALA A 458 -0.61 26.81 -10.40
CA ALA A 458 -0.27 25.48 -10.84
C ALA A 458 0.58 25.52 -12.11
N VAL A 459 1.58 24.64 -12.18
CA VAL A 459 2.48 24.48 -13.33
C VAL A 459 2.11 23.19 -14.06
N GLU A 460 1.99 23.24 -15.39
CA GLU A 460 1.82 22.05 -16.22
C GLU A 460 3.09 21.20 -16.17
N LEU A 461 2.94 19.91 -15.86
CA LEU A 461 4.01 18.93 -15.84
C LEU A 461 3.76 17.84 -16.88
N CYS A 462 4.84 17.41 -17.53
CA CYS A 462 4.92 16.32 -18.47
C CYS A 462 6.23 15.55 -18.25
N ALA A 463 6.41 14.42 -18.94
CA ALA A 463 7.61 13.60 -18.73
C ALA A 463 8.89 14.40 -19.06
N GLU A 464 8.87 15.24 -20.10
CA GLU A 464 9.97 16.12 -20.47
C GLU A 464 10.28 17.16 -19.38
N SER A 465 9.25 17.76 -18.78
CA SER A 465 9.47 18.82 -17.79
C SER A 465 10.19 18.34 -16.54
N MET A 466 10.09 17.04 -16.24
CA MET A 466 10.78 16.41 -15.12
C MET A 466 12.14 15.85 -15.55
N VAL A 467 12.18 14.99 -16.58
CA VAL A 467 13.40 14.24 -16.95
C VAL A 467 14.47 15.09 -17.62
N CYS A 468 14.08 16.06 -18.46
CA CYS A 468 15.06 16.78 -19.26
C CYS A 468 15.95 17.70 -18.40
N LYS A 469 15.45 18.12 -17.23
CA LYS A 469 16.19 18.91 -16.24
C LYS A 469 16.86 18.07 -15.15
N ALA A 470 16.43 16.82 -14.97
CA ALA A 470 16.99 15.91 -13.97
C ALA A 470 18.44 15.52 -14.31
N GLN A 471 19.21 15.16 -13.29
CA GLN A 471 20.60 14.70 -13.43
C GLN A 471 20.86 13.45 -12.57
N GLY A 472 22.01 12.80 -12.77
CA GLY A 472 22.45 11.69 -11.94
C GLY A 472 21.43 10.56 -11.79
N LEU A 473 21.26 10.08 -10.55
CA LEU A 473 20.34 8.98 -10.24
C LEU A 473 18.87 9.36 -10.42
N GLU A 474 18.47 10.63 -10.23
CA GLU A 474 17.11 11.08 -10.50
C GLU A 474 16.75 10.84 -11.97
N LYS A 475 17.57 11.35 -12.89
CA LYS A 475 17.36 11.16 -14.34
C LYS A 475 17.37 9.68 -14.71
N LYS A 476 18.34 8.93 -14.17
CA LYS A 476 18.46 7.50 -14.45
C LYS A 476 17.22 6.73 -14.02
N PHE A 477 16.73 6.95 -12.80
CA PHE A 477 15.58 6.22 -12.28
C PHE A 477 14.28 6.63 -12.96
N MET A 478 14.11 7.90 -13.32
CA MET A 478 12.99 8.32 -14.16
C MET A 478 13.04 7.59 -15.52
N MET A 479 14.18 7.60 -16.21
CA MET A 479 14.32 6.90 -17.50
C MET A 479 14.12 5.38 -17.39
N ASP A 480 14.68 4.74 -16.37
CA ASP A 480 14.55 3.30 -16.11
C ASP A 480 13.10 2.90 -15.77
N SER A 481 12.30 3.83 -15.22
CA SER A 481 10.88 3.61 -14.86
C SER A 481 9.90 4.18 -15.89
N MET A 482 10.40 4.59 -17.06
CA MET A 482 9.58 5.30 -18.04
C MET A 482 8.63 4.38 -18.80
N VAL A 483 7.33 4.69 -18.74
CA VAL A 483 6.34 4.04 -19.61
C VAL A 483 6.56 4.54 -21.04
N LYS A 484 7.09 3.67 -21.89
CA LYS A 484 7.47 4.00 -23.28
C LYS A 484 6.29 4.04 -24.24
N ALA A 485 5.26 3.24 -23.99
CA ALA A 485 4.08 3.14 -24.84
C ALA A 485 2.80 2.87 -24.02
N PRO A 486 1.61 3.21 -24.56
CA PRO A 486 0.34 2.86 -23.95
C PRO A 486 0.17 1.35 -23.75
N SER A 487 -0.56 0.95 -22.71
CA SER A 487 -0.87 -0.46 -22.48
C SER A 487 -1.76 -1.03 -23.59
N ASN A 488 -1.42 -2.23 -24.07
CA ASN A 488 -2.25 -3.01 -25.00
C ASN A 488 -3.49 -3.60 -24.33
N THR A 489 -3.48 -3.74 -23.00
CA THR A 489 -4.58 -4.29 -22.21
C THR A 489 -5.32 -3.16 -21.48
N ASN A 490 -6.59 -3.41 -21.18
CA ASN A 490 -7.32 -2.58 -20.22
C ASN A 490 -6.78 -2.79 -18.80
N PRO A 491 -6.93 -1.81 -17.89
CA PRO A 491 -6.72 -2.05 -16.46
C PRO A 491 -7.51 -3.29 -16.00
N CYS A 492 -6.98 -4.02 -15.04
CA CYS A 492 -7.67 -5.17 -14.44
C CYS A 492 -9.07 -4.80 -13.95
N THR A 493 -9.96 -5.79 -13.78
CA THR A 493 -11.31 -5.56 -13.27
C THR A 493 -11.29 -5.44 -11.75
N LEU A 494 -11.70 -4.28 -11.22
CA LEU A 494 -11.79 -4.02 -9.78
C LEU A 494 -12.84 -4.94 -9.12
N PRO A 495 -12.47 -5.75 -8.12
CA PRO A 495 -13.45 -6.56 -7.41
C PRO A 495 -14.45 -5.68 -6.64
N PRO A 496 -15.69 -6.16 -6.41
CA PRO A 496 -16.68 -5.43 -5.63
C PRO A 496 -16.21 -5.24 -4.17
N PRO A 497 -16.78 -4.28 -3.43
CA PRO A 497 -16.51 -4.15 -2.00
C PRO A 497 -16.83 -5.45 -1.27
N TYR A 498 -16.20 -5.66 -0.11
CA TYR A 498 -16.62 -6.74 0.77
C TYR A 498 -18.04 -6.49 1.27
N ASP A 499 -18.90 -7.50 1.24
CA ASP A 499 -20.08 -7.48 2.09
C ASP A 499 -19.67 -7.53 3.58
N PRO A 500 -20.45 -6.95 4.51
CA PRO A 500 -20.04 -6.87 5.91
C PRO A 500 -19.70 -8.23 6.56
N PRO A 501 -20.45 -9.33 6.32
CA PRO A 501 -20.05 -10.66 6.77
C PRO A 501 -18.70 -11.13 6.24
N SER A 502 -18.43 -10.96 4.94
CA SER A 502 -17.14 -11.35 4.33
C SER A 502 -15.98 -10.53 4.89
N LEU A 503 -16.16 -9.22 5.06
CA LEU A 503 -15.14 -8.36 5.68
C LEU A 503 -14.82 -8.81 7.11
N HIS A 504 -15.86 -9.04 7.91
CA HIS A 504 -15.71 -9.52 9.29
C HIS A 504 -15.01 -10.89 9.35
N SER A 505 -15.38 -11.81 8.47
CA SER A 505 -14.74 -13.12 8.35
C SER A 505 -13.26 -13.00 7.99
N HIS A 506 -12.93 -12.13 7.03
CA HIS A 506 -11.55 -11.85 6.62
C HIS A 506 -10.70 -11.33 7.80
N LEU A 507 -11.20 -10.33 8.52
CA LEU A 507 -10.53 -9.74 9.69
C LEU A 507 -10.37 -10.75 10.83
N ARG A 508 -11.45 -11.48 11.16
CA ARG A 508 -11.43 -12.52 12.19
C ARG A 508 -10.41 -13.61 11.87
N ARG A 509 -10.31 -14.02 10.60
CA ARG A 509 -9.35 -15.05 10.18
C ARG A 509 -7.91 -14.61 10.43
N LYS A 510 -7.57 -13.36 10.11
CA LYS A 510 -6.24 -12.79 10.41
C LYS A 510 -5.97 -12.80 11.91
N GLN A 511 -6.90 -12.30 12.70
CA GLN A 511 -6.75 -12.24 14.16
C GLN A 511 -6.58 -13.64 14.77
N SER A 512 -7.38 -14.61 14.31
CA SER A 512 -7.31 -16.00 14.78
C SER A 512 -5.95 -16.65 14.50
N SER A 513 -5.36 -16.37 13.33
CA SER A 513 -4.02 -16.84 12.98
C SER A 513 -2.92 -16.24 13.87
N ILE A 514 -3.04 -14.97 14.26
CA ILE A 514 -2.11 -14.32 15.20
C ILE A 514 -2.23 -14.96 16.59
N LEU A 515 -3.46 -15.07 17.12
CA LEU A 515 -3.74 -15.69 18.42
C LEU A 515 -3.23 -17.14 18.49
N GLN A 516 -3.31 -17.88 17.38
CA GLN A 516 -2.76 -19.23 17.30
C GLN A 516 -1.25 -19.27 17.48
N VAL A 517 -0.50 -18.33 16.87
CA VAL A 517 0.95 -18.21 17.04
C VAL A 517 1.29 -17.83 18.48
N GLU A 518 0.55 -16.90 19.09
CA GLU A 518 0.74 -16.53 20.50
C GLU A 518 0.55 -17.72 21.45
N LEU A 519 -0.44 -18.58 21.19
CA LEU A 519 -0.64 -19.81 21.94
C LEU A 519 0.51 -20.80 21.78
N TRP A 520 1.08 -20.92 20.58
CA TRP A 520 2.27 -21.76 20.35
C TRP A 520 3.49 -21.20 21.07
N GLU A 521 3.69 -19.89 21.02
CA GLU A 521 4.78 -19.20 21.70
C GLU A 521 4.70 -19.38 23.22
N LYS A 522 3.51 -19.20 23.81
CA LYS A 522 3.27 -19.43 25.23
C LYS A 522 3.66 -20.84 25.65
N LYS A 523 3.20 -21.86 24.91
CA LYS A 523 3.53 -23.27 25.18
C LYS A 523 5.02 -23.57 25.03
N TYR A 524 5.71 -22.91 24.10
CA TYR A 524 7.14 -23.05 23.92
C TYR A 524 7.90 -22.55 25.17
N TRP A 525 7.55 -21.37 25.67
CA TRP A 525 8.21 -20.80 26.85
C TRP A 525 7.88 -21.54 28.15
N GLU A 526 6.64 -21.99 28.34
CA GLU A 526 6.25 -22.84 29.47
C GLU A 526 7.11 -24.12 29.56
N LYS A 527 7.43 -24.73 28.41
CA LYS A 527 8.31 -25.91 28.35
C LYS A 527 9.77 -25.58 28.66
N GLN A 528 10.26 -24.44 28.21
CA GLN A 528 11.65 -23.99 28.48
C GLN A 528 11.85 -23.62 29.95
N SER A 529 10.84 -23.06 30.62
CA SER A 529 10.92 -22.71 32.06
C SER A 529 10.77 -23.91 32.99
N ALA A 530 10.32 -25.06 32.48
CA ALA A 530 10.21 -26.31 33.23
C ALA A 530 11.45 -27.22 33.11
N GLN A 531 12.38 -26.85 32.22
CA GLN A 531 13.70 -27.47 32.03
C GLN A 531 14.77 -26.61 32.71
#